data_AF-A0A2J8L223-F1
#
_entry.id   AF-A0A2J8L223-F1
#
_cell.length_a   1.000
_cell.length_b   1.000
_cell.length_c   1.000
_cell.angle_alpha   90.00
_cell.angle_beta   90.00
_cell.angle_gamma   90.00
#
_symmetry.space_group_name_H-M   'P 1'
#
loop_
_entity.id
_entity.type
_entity.pdbx_description
1 polymer ?
#
loop_
_entity_poly.entity_id
_entity_poly.type
_entity_poly.pdbx_seq_one_letter_code
_entity_poly.pdbx_strand_id
1 'polypeptide(L)'
;ECQHRHLCAHGQCRNTEGSFQCVCDQGYRASGLGDHCEDINECLEDKSVCQRGDCINTAGSYDCTCPDGFQLDDNKTCQDINECEHPGLCGPQGECLNTEGSFHCVCQQGFSISADGRTCEDVNECELLSGVCGEAFCENVEGSFLCVCADENQEYSPMTGQCRSRTSTDLDVDVDQPKEEKKECYYNLNDASLCDNVLAPNVTKQECCCTSGAGWGDNCEIFPCPVLGTAEFTEMCPKGKGFVPAGESSEAGGENYKDADECLLFGQE
;
A
#
# COMPACT_ATOMS: atom_id res chain seq x y z
N GLU A 1 -44.93 20.16 -52.70
CA GLU A 1 -44.18 21.00 -51.75
C GLU A 1 -42.69 20.61 -51.75
N CYS A 2 -42.37 19.31 -51.78
CA CYS A 2 -41.00 18.77 -51.82
C CYS A 2 -40.15 19.08 -53.09
N GLN A 3 -40.58 19.99 -53.96
CA GLN A 3 -39.81 20.42 -55.15
C GLN A 3 -38.79 21.51 -54.81
N HIS A 4 -38.89 22.13 -53.63
CA HIS A 4 -37.91 23.09 -53.11
C HIS A 4 -36.80 22.35 -52.34
N ARG A 5 -35.52 22.65 -52.65
CA ARG A 5 -34.35 22.07 -51.97
C ARG A 5 -34.26 22.61 -50.52
N HIS A 6 -33.81 21.74 -49.61
CA HIS A 6 -33.54 22.02 -48.18
C HIS A 6 -34.77 22.26 -47.27
N LEU A 7 -35.99 21.82 -47.66
CA LEU A 7 -37.15 21.89 -46.75
C LEU A 7 -36.97 21.00 -45.50
N CYS A 8 -36.49 19.78 -45.68
CA CYS A 8 -36.16 18.88 -44.59
C CYS A 8 -34.64 18.80 -44.46
N ALA A 9 -34.04 19.68 -43.64
CA ALA A 9 -32.65 19.47 -43.23
C ALA A 9 -32.57 18.18 -42.39
N HIS A 10 -31.57 17.33 -42.63
CA HIS A 10 -31.41 16.05 -41.93
C HIS A 10 -32.61 15.09 -42.06
N GLY A 11 -33.23 15.07 -43.25
CA GLY A 11 -34.31 14.15 -43.56
C GLY A 11 -34.80 14.22 -45.01
N GLN A 12 -35.80 13.41 -45.32
CA GLN A 12 -36.43 13.32 -46.63
C GLN A 12 -37.84 13.88 -46.62
N CYS A 13 -38.18 14.70 -47.62
CA CYS A 13 -39.51 15.28 -47.75
C CYS A 13 -40.48 14.29 -48.41
N ARG A 14 -41.65 14.09 -47.79
CA ARG A 14 -42.76 13.27 -48.31
C ARG A 14 -44.02 14.12 -48.43
N ASN A 15 -44.55 14.30 -49.65
CA ASN A 15 -45.83 15.02 -49.83
C ASN A 15 -47.00 14.20 -49.25
N THR A 16 -47.96 14.88 -48.65
CA THR A 16 -49.22 14.34 -48.14
C THR A 16 -50.40 15.10 -48.78
N GLU A 17 -51.64 14.63 -48.58
CA GLU A 17 -52.80 15.33 -49.14
C GLU A 17 -52.98 16.70 -48.47
N GLY A 18 -52.69 17.77 -49.21
CA GLY A 18 -52.78 19.15 -48.75
C GLY A 18 -51.58 19.66 -47.93
N SER A 19 -50.49 18.89 -47.79
CA SER A 19 -49.28 19.29 -47.04
C SER A 19 -48.05 18.44 -47.42
N PHE A 20 -47.00 18.51 -46.60
CA PHE A 20 -45.83 17.63 -46.62
C PHE A 20 -45.43 17.22 -45.20
N GLN A 21 -44.59 16.19 -45.10
CA GLN A 21 -43.98 15.73 -43.86
C GLN A 21 -42.51 15.40 -44.08
N CYS A 22 -41.66 15.71 -43.11
CA CYS A 22 -40.27 15.29 -43.10
C CYS A 22 -40.13 13.91 -42.42
N VAL A 23 -39.49 12.98 -43.13
CA VAL A 23 -39.02 11.71 -42.59
C VAL A 23 -37.56 11.89 -42.20
N CYS A 24 -37.29 11.93 -40.90
CA CYS A 24 -35.99 12.31 -40.38
C CYS A 24 -34.96 11.17 -40.45
N ASP A 25 -33.70 11.56 -40.62
CA ASP A 25 -32.57 10.62 -40.56
C ASP A 25 -32.38 10.11 -39.11
N GLN A 26 -31.59 9.05 -38.93
CA GLN A 26 -31.28 8.53 -37.58
C GLN A 26 -30.63 9.62 -36.71
N GLY A 27 -31.03 9.71 -35.45
CA GLY A 27 -30.59 10.77 -34.53
C GLY A 27 -31.45 12.04 -34.56
N TYR A 28 -32.49 12.08 -35.41
CA TYR A 28 -33.39 13.22 -35.52
C TYR A 28 -34.85 12.78 -35.34
N ARG A 29 -35.68 13.68 -34.80
CA ARG A 29 -37.14 13.51 -34.70
C ARG A 29 -37.87 14.61 -35.46
N ALA A 30 -39.05 14.29 -35.97
CA ALA A 30 -39.88 15.30 -36.62
C ALA A 30 -40.38 16.31 -35.58
N SER A 31 -40.39 17.60 -35.95
CA SER A 31 -40.99 18.66 -35.14
C SER A 31 -42.46 18.34 -34.81
N GLY A 32 -43.05 19.01 -33.82
CA GLY A 32 -44.47 18.82 -33.49
C GLY A 32 -45.44 19.06 -34.67
N LEU A 33 -45.02 19.82 -35.68
CA LEU A 33 -45.76 20.08 -36.92
C LEU A 33 -45.34 19.14 -38.08
N GLY A 34 -44.24 18.40 -37.94
CA GLY A 34 -43.72 17.47 -38.93
C GLY A 34 -43.07 18.12 -40.16
N ASP A 35 -42.77 19.42 -40.07
CA ASP A 35 -42.29 20.26 -41.19
C ASP A 35 -40.76 20.39 -41.26
N HIS A 36 -40.04 19.99 -40.22
CA HIS A 36 -38.59 19.88 -40.19
C HIS A 36 -38.13 18.84 -39.16
N CYS A 37 -36.84 18.48 -39.22
CA CYS A 37 -36.22 17.52 -38.31
C CYS A 37 -35.40 18.25 -37.26
N GLU A 38 -35.66 17.92 -36.00
CA GLU A 38 -34.95 18.41 -34.83
C GLU A 38 -34.01 17.30 -34.34
N ASP A 39 -32.81 17.70 -33.96
CA ASP A 39 -31.83 16.82 -33.34
C ASP A 39 -32.39 16.21 -32.04
N ILE A 40 -32.19 14.90 -31.84
CA ILE A 40 -32.53 14.24 -30.59
C ILE A 40 -31.36 14.47 -29.64
N ASN A 41 -31.62 15.12 -28.50
CA ASN A 41 -30.58 15.28 -27.49
C ASN A 41 -30.51 14.04 -26.59
N GLU A 42 -29.69 13.05 -26.95
CA GLU A 42 -29.60 11.80 -26.20
C GLU A 42 -29.12 12.03 -24.77
N CYS A 43 -28.27 13.03 -24.53
CA CYS A 43 -27.77 13.38 -23.20
C CYS A 43 -28.87 13.87 -22.24
N LEU A 44 -29.94 14.48 -22.76
CA LEU A 44 -31.09 14.92 -21.97
C LEU A 44 -32.16 13.84 -21.83
N GLU A 45 -32.35 13.03 -22.87
CA GLU A 45 -33.37 11.99 -22.91
C GLU A 45 -32.97 10.76 -22.09
N ASP A 46 -31.67 10.38 -22.11
CA ASP A 46 -31.14 9.25 -21.34
C ASP A 46 -29.76 9.55 -20.76
N LYS A 47 -29.70 9.70 -19.43
CA LYS A 47 -28.46 9.97 -18.69
C LYS A 47 -27.51 8.77 -18.61
N SER A 48 -27.96 7.56 -18.94
CA SER A 48 -27.16 6.34 -18.87
C SER A 48 -26.33 6.06 -20.12
N VAL A 49 -26.49 6.92 -21.13
CA VAL A 49 -25.88 6.84 -22.45
C VAL A 49 -24.35 6.96 -22.42
N CYS A 50 -23.79 7.70 -21.47
CA CYS A 50 -22.36 7.74 -21.16
C CYS A 50 -22.15 7.27 -19.72
N GLN A 51 -21.58 6.08 -19.53
CA GLN A 51 -21.38 5.53 -18.18
C GLN A 51 -20.06 6.02 -17.61
N ARG A 52 -20.10 6.70 -16.44
CA ARG A 52 -18.91 7.27 -15.76
C ARG A 52 -18.16 8.33 -16.58
N GLY A 53 -18.83 8.95 -17.55
CA GLY A 53 -18.28 10.03 -18.37
C GLY A 53 -19.29 11.13 -18.63
N ASP A 54 -18.83 12.19 -19.27
CA ASP A 54 -19.65 13.33 -19.67
C ASP A 54 -20.22 13.13 -21.06
N CYS A 55 -21.51 13.40 -21.22
CA CYS A 55 -22.22 13.31 -22.50
C CYS A 55 -22.24 14.68 -23.19
N ILE A 56 -21.86 14.70 -24.46
CA ILE A 56 -21.86 15.88 -25.33
C ILE A 56 -22.77 15.60 -26.51
N ASN A 57 -23.86 16.37 -26.62
CA ASN A 57 -24.79 16.25 -27.72
C ASN A 57 -24.18 16.80 -29.02
N THR A 58 -24.26 16.06 -30.12
CA THR A 58 -23.77 16.46 -31.44
C THR A 58 -24.90 16.35 -32.48
N ALA A 59 -24.76 17.00 -33.63
CA ALA A 59 -25.84 16.97 -34.61
C ALA A 59 -26.03 15.57 -35.21
N GLY A 60 -27.12 14.89 -34.84
CA GLY A 60 -27.51 13.55 -35.25
C GLY A 60 -26.91 12.43 -34.40
N SER A 61 -26.23 12.77 -33.30
CA SER A 61 -25.63 11.78 -32.39
C SER A 61 -25.17 12.42 -31.07
N TYR A 62 -24.34 11.71 -30.34
CA TYR A 62 -23.71 12.17 -29.12
C TYR A 62 -22.33 11.52 -28.96
N ASP A 63 -21.45 12.26 -28.32
CA ASP A 63 -20.12 11.80 -27.92
C ASP A 63 -20.03 11.70 -26.40
N CYS A 64 -19.19 10.77 -25.93
CA CYS A 64 -18.87 10.62 -24.52
C CYS A 64 -17.41 10.98 -24.31
N THR A 65 -17.13 11.79 -23.29
CA THR A 65 -15.77 12.14 -22.87
C THR A 65 -15.51 11.59 -21.48
N CYS A 66 -14.34 11.00 -21.28
CA CYS A 66 -13.94 10.46 -19.98
C CYS A 66 -13.13 11.47 -19.18
N PRO A 67 -13.21 11.44 -17.83
CA PRO A 67 -12.31 12.19 -16.97
C PRO A 67 -10.84 11.78 -17.20
N ASP A 68 -9.92 12.62 -16.73
CA ASP A 68 -8.49 12.29 -16.73
C ASP A 68 -8.24 10.98 -15.98
N GLY A 69 -7.37 10.11 -16.52
CA GLY A 69 -7.09 8.78 -15.96
C GLY A 69 -8.06 7.68 -16.42
N PHE A 70 -9.02 8.00 -17.30
CA PHE A 70 -9.99 7.02 -17.83
C PHE A 70 -9.97 6.96 -19.36
N GLN A 71 -10.29 5.78 -19.89
CA GLN A 71 -10.45 5.53 -21.32
C GLN A 71 -11.87 5.07 -21.65
N LEU A 72 -12.39 5.51 -22.80
CA LEU A 72 -13.72 5.13 -23.27
C LEU A 72 -13.67 3.75 -23.95
N ASP A 73 -14.48 2.82 -23.47
CA ASP A 73 -14.66 1.49 -24.06
C ASP A 73 -15.77 1.48 -25.13
N ASP A 74 -15.88 0.38 -25.90
CA ASP A 74 -16.85 0.18 -26.99
C ASP A 74 -18.31 0.38 -26.55
N ASN A 75 -18.60 0.11 -25.27
CA ASN A 75 -19.92 0.29 -24.67
C ASN A 75 -20.18 1.74 -24.17
N LYS A 76 -19.34 2.71 -24.55
CA LYS A 76 -19.39 4.10 -24.08
C LYS A 76 -19.30 4.23 -22.55
N THR A 77 -18.52 3.33 -21.95
CA THR A 77 -18.22 3.32 -20.52
C THR A 77 -16.79 3.78 -20.29
N CYS A 78 -16.59 4.74 -19.40
CA CYS A 78 -15.27 5.16 -18.98
C CYS A 78 -14.71 4.14 -17.99
N GLN A 79 -13.63 3.49 -18.40
CA GLN A 79 -12.88 2.54 -17.61
C GLN A 79 -11.58 3.17 -17.15
N ASP A 80 -11.22 2.84 -15.92
CA ASP A 80 -9.97 3.26 -15.31
C ASP A 80 -8.78 2.77 -16.15
N ILE A 81 -7.81 3.63 -16.40
CA ILE A 81 -6.57 3.25 -17.06
C ILE A 81 -5.66 2.67 -15.99
N ASN A 82 -5.33 1.39 -16.09
CA ASN A 82 -4.40 0.79 -15.15
C ASN A 82 -2.96 1.19 -15.52
N GLU A 83 -2.45 2.28 -14.93
CA GLU A 83 -1.11 2.74 -15.27
C GLU A 83 -0.02 1.74 -14.84
N CYS A 84 -0.28 0.91 -13.82
CA CYS A 84 0.67 -0.09 -13.34
C CYS A 84 0.95 -1.23 -14.33
N GLU A 85 0.18 -1.35 -15.41
CA GLU A 85 0.54 -2.24 -16.54
C GLU A 85 1.73 -1.70 -17.36
N HIS A 86 2.11 -0.43 -17.16
CA HIS A 86 3.29 0.18 -17.75
C HIS A 86 4.49 0.11 -16.80
N PRO A 87 5.59 -0.58 -17.19
CA PRO A 87 6.75 -0.72 -16.33
C PRO A 87 7.50 0.61 -16.14
N GLY A 88 8.09 0.78 -14.95
CA GLY A 88 9.03 1.88 -14.67
C GLY A 88 8.42 3.16 -14.09
N LEU A 89 7.16 3.14 -13.63
CA LEU A 89 6.51 4.32 -13.05
C LEU A 89 6.97 4.65 -11.62
N CYS A 90 7.34 3.64 -10.82
CA CYS A 90 7.64 3.79 -9.39
C CYS A 90 9.13 3.64 -9.01
N GLY A 91 10.03 3.67 -9.99
CA GLY A 91 11.46 3.40 -9.78
C GLY A 91 11.76 1.94 -9.36
N PRO A 92 13.01 1.63 -9.02
CA PRO A 92 13.44 0.26 -8.68
C PRO A 92 13.02 -0.19 -7.28
N GLN A 93 12.88 0.73 -6.33
CA GLN A 93 12.56 0.46 -4.91
C GLN A 93 11.08 0.74 -4.57
N GLY A 94 10.23 0.86 -5.60
CA GLY A 94 8.82 1.17 -5.44
C GLY A 94 7.91 0.17 -6.15
N GLU A 95 6.77 -0.12 -5.52
CA GLU A 95 5.67 -0.92 -6.07
C GLU A 95 4.55 0.02 -6.54
N CYS A 96 3.99 -0.26 -7.71
CA CYS A 96 2.89 0.52 -8.27
C CYS A 96 1.55 -0.04 -7.79
N LEU A 97 0.70 0.83 -7.24
CA LEU A 97 -0.67 0.51 -6.87
C LEU A 97 -1.65 1.33 -7.71
N ASN A 98 -2.44 0.63 -8.50
CA ASN A 98 -3.47 1.25 -9.32
C ASN A 98 -4.65 1.73 -8.46
N THR A 99 -5.15 2.92 -8.76
CA THR A 99 -6.27 3.55 -8.04
C THR A 99 -7.27 4.13 -9.04
N GLU A 100 -8.50 4.41 -8.62
CA GLU A 100 -9.49 4.94 -9.54
C GLU A 100 -9.10 6.36 -10.03
N GLY A 101 -8.81 6.49 -11.32
CA GLY A 101 -8.39 7.70 -12.02
C GLY A 101 -6.90 8.03 -11.91
N SER A 102 -6.09 7.18 -11.28
CA SER A 102 -4.65 7.42 -11.11
C SER A 102 -3.90 6.21 -10.56
N PHE A 103 -2.64 6.40 -10.16
CA PHE A 103 -1.87 5.42 -9.43
C PHE A 103 -1.06 6.09 -8.32
N HIS A 104 -0.57 5.29 -7.37
CA HIS A 104 0.45 5.76 -6.43
C HIS A 104 1.53 4.71 -6.23
N CYS A 105 2.72 5.19 -5.90
CA CYS A 105 3.88 4.34 -5.65
C CYS A 105 4.05 4.13 -4.15
N VAL A 106 4.27 2.89 -3.75
CA VAL A 106 4.59 2.51 -2.38
C VAL A 106 6.05 2.10 -2.32
N CYS A 107 6.81 2.72 -1.44
CA CYS A 107 8.23 2.46 -1.30
C CYS A 107 8.49 1.26 -0.40
N GLN A 108 9.54 0.51 -0.72
CA GLN A 108 10.07 -0.53 0.17
C GLN A 108 10.56 0.10 1.49
N GLN A 109 10.72 -0.74 2.52
CA GLN A 109 11.23 -0.31 3.81
C GLN A 109 12.62 0.35 3.67
N GLY A 110 12.85 1.44 4.41
CA GLY A 110 14.08 2.24 4.32
C GLY A 110 14.03 3.32 3.22
N PHE A 111 12.93 3.42 2.48
CA PHE A 111 12.75 4.46 1.46
C PHE A 111 11.49 5.28 1.71
N SER A 112 11.52 6.52 1.24
CA SER A 112 10.41 7.47 1.29
C SER A 112 10.05 7.95 -0.11
N ILE A 113 8.77 8.28 -0.31
CA ILE A 113 8.31 8.75 -1.60
C ILE A 113 8.82 10.17 -1.87
N SER A 114 9.38 10.37 -3.06
CA SER A 114 9.86 11.67 -3.53
C SER A 114 8.73 12.67 -3.73
N ALA A 115 9.08 13.96 -3.85
CA ALA A 115 8.11 15.04 -3.97
C ALA A 115 7.23 14.97 -5.25
N ASP A 116 7.70 14.29 -6.29
CA ASP A 116 6.95 14.04 -7.53
C ASP A 116 6.05 12.79 -7.45
N GLY A 117 6.10 12.04 -6.35
CA GLY A 117 5.24 10.89 -6.08
C GLY A 117 5.60 9.62 -6.86
N ARG A 118 6.79 9.57 -7.49
CA ARG A 118 7.14 8.52 -8.47
C ARG A 118 8.43 7.77 -8.17
N THR A 119 9.29 8.30 -7.31
CA THR A 119 10.56 7.65 -6.98
C THR A 119 10.68 7.45 -5.49
N CYS A 120 11.36 6.37 -5.13
CA CYS A 120 11.64 6.05 -3.75
C CYS A 120 13.06 6.47 -3.44
N GLU A 121 13.20 7.43 -2.52
CA GLU A 121 14.45 8.00 -2.08
C GLU A 121 14.83 7.38 -0.73
N ASP A 122 16.10 7.04 -0.60
CA ASP A 122 16.68 6.49 0.62
C ASP A 122 16.41 7.40 1.83
N VAL A 123 15.93 6.81 2.93
CA VAL A 123 15.70 7.55 4.16
C VAL A 123 17.01 7.64 4.90
N ASN A 124 17.50 8.86 5.12
CA ASN A 124 18.70 9.04 5.94
C ASN A 124 18.37 8.96 7.43
N GLU A 125 18.46 7.76 8.02
CA GLU A 125 18.16 7.57 9.44
C GLU A 125 19.16 8.27 10.35
N CYS A 126 20.40 8.46 9.91
CA CYS A 126 21.42 9.19 10.67
C CYS A 126 21.07 10.67 10.86
N GLU A 127 20.39 11.27 9.88
CA GLU A 127 19.89 12.65 9.96
C GLU A 127 18.53 12.74 10.64
N LEU A 128 17.65 11.74 10.41
CA LEU A 128 16.28 11.74 10.91
C LEU A 128 16.19 11.35 12.39
N LEU A 129 17.03 10.40 12.83
CA LEU A 129 17.00 9.81 14.17
C LEU A 129 18.30 10.11 14.92
N SER A 130 18.30 11.23 15.65
CA SER A 130 19.45 11.61 16.48
C SER A 130 19.72 10.54 17.56
N GLY A 131 20.93 9.97 17.57
CA GLY A 131 21.34 8.98 18.57
C GLY A 131 20.93 7.54 18.25
N VAL A 132 20.49 7.26 17.01
CA VAL A 132 20.06 5.91 16.58
C VAL A 132 21.12 4.80 16.79
N CYS A 133 22.40 5.17 16.80
CA CYS A 133 23.53 4.27 17.02
C CYS A 133 24.13 4.29 18.43
N GLY A 134 23.53 5.02 19.39
CA GLY A 134 24.07 5.14 20.74
C GLY A 134 25.50 5.68 20.75
N GLU A 135 26.46 4.85 21.18
CA GLU A 135 27.89 5.20 21.25
C GLU A 135 28.63 5.04 19.91
N ALA A 136 28.02 4.37 18.91
CA ALA A 136 28.61 4.15 17.61
C ALA A 136 28.35 5.31 16.64
N PHE A 137 29.18 5.41 15.60
CA PHE A 137 29.00 6.34 14.50
C PHE A 137 27.97 5.80 13.52
N CYS A 138 27.07 6.65 13.04
CA CYS A 138 26.04 6.28 12.08
C CYS A 138 26.51 6.55 10.66
N GLU A 139 26.43 5.54 9.79
CA GLU A 139 26.67 5.64 8.36
C GLU A 139 25.37 5.34 7.61
N ASN A 140 24.91 6.28 6.80
CA ASN A 140 23.74 6.06 5.97
C ASN A 140 24.08 5.14 4.79
N VAL A 141 23.25 4.13 4.54
CA VAL A 141 23.43 3.18 3.43
C VAL A 141 22.12 3.02 2.67
N GLU A 142 22.15 2.56 1.42
CA GLU A 142 20.91 2.43 0.66
C GLU A 142 19.93 1.41 1.30
N GLY A 143 18.73 1.88 1.64
CA GLY A 143 17.66 1.17 2.31
C GLY A 143 17.83 1.02 3.82
N SER A 144 18.89 1.58 4.43
CA SER A 144 19.11 1.47 5.88
C SER A 144 20.24 2.36 6.41
N PHE A 145 20.72 2.06 7.61
CA PHE A 145 21.91 2.66 8.20
C PHE A 145 22.77 1.60 8.87
N LEU A 146 24.07 1.87 8.96
CA LEU A 146 25.03 1.04 9.68
C LEU A 146 25.58 1.81 10.88
N CYS A 147 25.62 1.14 12.03
CA CYS A 147 26.31 1.66 13.20
C CYS A 147 27.71 1.06 13.27
N VAL A 148 28.74 1.90 13.14
CA VAL A 148 30.14 1.50 13.14
C VAL A 148 30.85 2.01 14.39
N CYS A 149 31.57 1.11 15.05
CA CYS A 149 32.38 1.48 16.21
C CYS A 149 33.62 2.24 15.78
N ALA A 150 34.07 3.18 16.63
CA ALA A 150 35.28 3.95 16.36
C ALA A 150 36.56 3.09 16.38
N ASP A 151 36.58 1.98 17.12
CA ASP A 151 37.66 0.99 17.13
C ASP A 151 37.27 -0.22 16.26
N GLU A 152 38.14 -0.57 15.31
CA GLU A 152 37.97 -1.71 14.40
C GLU A 152 37.99 -3.09 15.10
N ASN A 153 38.50 -3.14 16.33
CA ASN A 153 38.45 -4.32 17.18
C ASN A 153 37.16 -4.42 17.99
N GLN A 154 36.22 -3.49 17.81
CA GLN A 154 34.92 -3.54 18.46
C GLN A 154 33.82 -3.99 17.50
N GLU A 155 32.79 -4.62 18.06
CA GLU A 155 31.55 -4.99 17.39
C GLU A 155 30.39 -4.22 18.04
N TYR A 156 29.51 -3.70 17.19
CA TYR A 156 28.33 -2.97 17.63
C TYR A 156 27.24 -3.93 18.09
N SER A 157 26.62 -3.66 19.24
CA SER A 157 25.47 -4.41 19.75
C SER A 157 24.18 -3.59 19.55
N PRO A 158 23.31 -3.95 18.60
CA PRO A 158 22.06 -3.22 18.33
C PRO A 158 21.10 -3.19 19.53
N MET A 159 21.16 -4.21 20.39
CA MET A 159 20.29 -4.30 21.57
C MET A 159 20.67 -3.32 22.68
N THR A 160 21.95 -2.99 22.80
CA THR A 160 22.46 -2.13 23.88
C THR A 160 22.97 -0.77 23.40
N GLY A 161 23.10 -0.57 22.09
CA GLY A 161 23.65 0.66 21.51
C GLY A 161 25.13 0.88 21.83
N GLN A 162 25.86 -0.20 22.15
CA GLN A 162 27.23 -0.17 22.68
C GLN A 162 28.22 -0.94 21.79
N CYS A 163 29.49 -0.51 21.85
CA CYS A 163 30.61 -1.15 21.18
C CYS A 163 31.39 -2.07 22.13
N ARG A 164 31.60 -3.34 21.75
CA ARG A 164 32.26 -4.37 22.58
C ARG A 164 33.47 -4.98 21.88
N SER A 165 34.54 -5.31 22.62
CA SER A 165 35.77 -5.85 22.03
C SER A 165 35.59 -7.26 21.45
N ARG A 166 36.02 -7.48 20.21
CA ARG A 166 36.08 -8.77 19.50
C ARG A 166 37.04 -9.78 20.13
N THR A 167 37.94 -9.35 21.01
CA THR A 167 38.97 -10.20 21.65
C THR A 167 38.59 -10.78 23.01
N SER A 168 37.33 -10.61 23.45
CA SER A 168 36.81 -11.41 24.54
C SER A 168 36.54 -12.82 24.03
N THR A 169 37.53 -13.72 24.10
CA THR A 169 37.17 -15.08 24.50
C THR A 169 36.52 -14.93 25.86
N ASP A 170 35.23 -15.17 25.96
CA ASP A 170 34.46 -15.18 27.21
C ASP A 170 34.93 -16.32 28.11
N LEU A 171 36.13 -16.17 28.66
CA LEU A 171 36.69 -16.95 29.76
C LEU A 171 36.96 -15.95 30.89
N ASP A 172 36.14 -16.08 31.93
CA ASP A 172 36.33 -15.53 33.28
C ASP A 172 35.99 -14.03 33.48
N VAL A 173 34.72 -13.69 33.28
CA VAL A 173 34.01 -12.78 34.19
C VAL A 173 32.82 -13.58 34.72
N ASP A 174 32.58 -13.55 36.02
CA ASP A 174 31.29 -13.95 36.60
C ASP A 174 30.19 -13.06 36.00
N VAL A 175 29.74 -13.39 34.79
CA VAL A 175 28.58 -12.82 34.16
C VAL A 175 27.43 -13.65 34.71
N ASP A 176 26.67 -13.08 35.65
CA ASP A 176 25.26 -13.43 35.78
C ASP A 176 24.74 -13.63 34.36
N GLN A 177 24.37 -14.87 34.01
CA GLN A 177 23.75 -15.22 32.73
C GLN A 177 22.88 -14.04 32.31
N PRO A 178 22.99 -13.48 31.08
CA PRO A 178 22.09 -12.42 30.68
C PRO A 178 20.69 -12.96 30.87
N LYS A 179 20.03 -12.55 31.95
CA LYS A 179 18.65 -12.92 32.22
C LYS A 179 17.93 -12.42 31.00
N GLU A 180 17.31 -13.34 30.25
CA GLU A 180 16.52 -13.00 29.08
C GLU A 180 15.71 -11.76 29.42
N GLU A 181 16.03 -10.66 28.74
CA GLU A 181 15.41 -9.38 29.03
C GLU A 181 13.93 -9.53 28.68
N LYS A 182 13.06 -9.17 29.62
CA LYS A 182 11.62 -9.27 29.46
C LYS A 182 11.02 -7.87 29.53
N LYS A 183 10.25 -7.52 28.51
CA LYS A 183 9.67 -6.18 28.33
C LYS A 183 8.21 -6.27 27.88
N GLU A 184 7.62 -5.11 27.63
CA GLU A 184 6.28 -4.98 27.09
C GLU A 184 6.22 -5.49 25.64
N CYS A 185 5.26 -6.36 25.37
CA CYS A 185 4.85 -6.79 24.05
C CYS A 185 3.59 -6.03 23.65
N TYR A 186 3.50 -5.62 22.38
CA TYR A 186 2.38 -4.83 21.86
C TYR A 186 1.68 -5.57 20.73
N TYR A 187 0.36 -5.41 20.65
CA TYR A 187 -0.47 -6.12 19.67
C TYR A 187 -0.37 -5.53 18.26
N ASN A 188 -0.33 -4.20 18.14
CA ASN A 188 -0.35 -3.49 16.86
C ASN A 188 0.61 -2.29 16.85
N LEU A 189 1.01 -1.88 15.65
CA LEU A 189 1.60 -0.58 15.37
C LEU A 189 0.48 0.36 14.88
N ASN A 190 0.44 1.60 15.34
CA ASN A 190 -0.47 2.62 14.81
C ASN A 190 0.09 3.24 13.51
N ASP A 191 -0.70 4.09 12.84
CA ASP A 191 -0.34 4.73 11.56
C ASP A 191 0.93 5.60 11.60
N ALA A 192 1.45 5.90 12.80
CA ALA A 192 2.71 6.60 13.01
C ALA A 192 3.88 5.66 13.33
N SER A 193 3.72 4.35 13.17
CA SER A 193 4.69 3.32 13.56
C SER A 193 5.02 3.30 15.05
N LEU A 194 4.13 3.83 15.91
CA LEU A 194 4.23 3.68 17.37
C LEU A 194 3.42 2.46 17.82
N CYS A 195 3.98 1.65 18.72
CA CYS A 195 3.25 0.53 19.30
C CYS A 195 2.08 1.03 20.16
N ASP A 196 0.92 0.38 20.02
CA ASP A 196 -0.28 0.62 20.81
C ASP A 196 -0.86 -0.72 21.30
N ASN A 197 -1.57 -0.71 22.43
CA ASN A 197 -2.14 -1.88 23.10
C ASN A 197 -1.11 -2.90 23.61
N VAL A 198 -0.69 -2.75 24.87
CA VAL A 198 0.19 -3.70 25.57
C VAL A 198 -0.51 -5.06 25.70
N LEU A 199 0.08 -6.09 25.11
CA LEU A 199 -0.36 -7.49 25.11
C LEU A 199 0.11 -8.22 26.38
N ALA A 200 1.37 -8.00 26.78
CA ALA A 200 1.90 -8.45 28.06
C ALA A 200 3.08 -7.57 28.50
N PRO A 201 3.24 -7.31 29.81
CA PRO A 201 4.27 -6.41 30.31
C PRO A 201 5.64 -7.05 30.54
N ASN A 202 5.75 -8.38 30.54
CA ASN A 202 6.95 -9.09 31.00
C ASN A 202 7.17 -10.40 30.23
N VAL A 203 7.45 -10.27 28.94
CA VAL A 203 7.73 -11.40 28.03
C VAL A 203 9.03 -11.16 27.28
N THR A 204 9.66 -12.21 26.80
CA THR A 204 10.85 -12.11 25.94
C THR A 204 10.46 -11.65 24.52
N LYS A 205 11.43 -11.12 23.76
CA LYS A 205 11.22 -10.70 22.38
C LYS A 205 10.72 -11.84 21.49
N GLN A 206 11.25 -13.05 21.70
CA GLN A 206 10.86 -14.22 20.94
C GLN A 206 9.45 -14.71 21.31
N GLU A 207 9.10 -14.71 22.60
CA GLU A 207 7.72 -15.00 23.05
C GLU A 207 6.72 -14.01 22.45
N CYS A 208 7.08 -12.73 22.36
CA CYS A 208 6.23 -11.71 21.75
C CYS A 208 6.11 -11.90 20.22
N CYS A 209 7.23 -11.88 19.50
CA CYS A 209 7.25 -11.81 18.03
C CYS A 209 6.96 -13.14 17.34
N CYS A 210 7.24 -14.28 17.97
CA CYS A 210 6.86 -15.58 17.41
C CYS A 210 5.41 -15.95 17.70
N THR A 211 4.68 -15.19 18.53
CA THR A 211 3.27 -15.43 18.81
C THR A 211 2.39 -14.36 18.15
N SER A 212 1.85 -13.40 18.90
CA SER A 212 0.87 -12.41 18.43
C SER A 212 1.34 -10.96 18.54
N GLY A 213 2.59 -10.72 18.92
CA GLY A 213 3.14 -9.37 19.04
C GLY A 213 3.52 -8.73 17.69
N ALA A 214 3.25 -7.43 17.57
CA ALA A 214 3.73 -6.58 16.49
C ALA A 214 4.97 -5.75 16.88
N GLY A 215 5.24 -5.60 18.18
CA GLY A 215 6.43 -4.92 18.69
C GLY A 215 6.76 -5.30 20.12
N TRP A 216 8.02 -5.10 20.51
CA TRP A 216 8.55 -5.50 21.81
C TRP A 216 9.57 -4.49 22.34
N GLY A 217 9.43 -4.01 23.57
CA GLY A 217 10.37 -3.08 24.20
C GLY A 217 9.72 -2.06 25.14
N ASP A 218 10.50 -1.10 25.63
CA ASP A 218 9.98 0.03 26.41
C ASP A 218 9.46 1.09 25.43
N ASN A 219 8.16 1.40 25.46
CA ASN A 219 7.50 2.38 24.58
C ASN A 219 7.75 2.22 23.07
N CYS A 220 8.14 1.01 22.60
CA CYS A 220 8.44 0.76 21.19
C CYS A 220 9.62 1.58 20.62
N GLU A 221 10.62 1.95 21.42
CA GLU A 221 11.80 2.70 20.96
C GLU A 221 12.74 1.86 20.05
N ILE A 222 12.29 1.40 18.86
CA ILE A 222 13.09 0.85 17.72
C ILE A 222 13.02 -0.70 17.47
N PHE A 223 12.05 -1.45 17.99
CA PHE A 223 11.96 -2.91 17.69
C PHE A 223 10.57 -3.42 17.26
N PRO A 224 10.15 -3.22 16.00
CA PRO A 224 9.04 -3.97 15.43
C PRO A 224 9.38 -5.46 15.34
N CYS A 225 8.37 -6.33 15.45
CA CYS A 225 8.54 -7.74 15.21
C CYS A 225 8.79 -8.00 13.71
N PRO A 226 9.66 -8.96 13.35
CA PRO A 226 9.94 -9.26 11.95
C PRO A 226 8.69 -9.73 11.21
N VAL A 227 8.57 -9.34 9.94
CA VAL A 227 7.39 -9.61 9.12
C VAL A 227 7.31 -11.11 8.80
N LEU A 228 6.11 -11.69 8.92
CA LEU A 228 5.89 -13.11 8.63
C LEU A 228 6.34 -13.46 7.20
N GLY A 229 7.20 -14.47 7.10
CA GLY A 229 7.71 -14.97 5.82
C GLY A 229 9.06 -14.38 5.39
N THR A 230 9.64 -13.45 6.15
CA THR A 230 10.99 -12.96 5.88
C THR A 230 12.07 -13.89 6.47
N ALA A 231 13.32 -13.69 6.04
CA ALA A 231 14.47 -14.43 6.58
C ALA A 231 14.67 -14.13 8.07
N GLU A 232 14.48 -12.87 8.47
CA GLU A 232 14.58 -12.39 9.84
C GLU A 232 13.52 -13.06 10.75
N PHE A 233 12.29 -13.25 10.24
CA PHE A 233 11.27 -13.99 10.97
C PHE A 233 11.63 -15.47 11.10
N THR A 234 12.16 -16.08 10.04
CA THR A 234 12.54 -17.51 10.05
C THR A 234 13.73 -17.77 10.97
N GLU A 235 14.67 -16.83 11.06
CA GLU A 235 15.81 -16.88 11.97
C GLU A 235 15.35 -16.71 13.43
N MET A 236 14.47 -15.75 13.70
CA MET A 236 13.93 -15.52 15.05
C MET A 236 12.95 -16.64 15.49
N CYS A 237 12.16 -17.19 14.57
CA CYS A 237 11.10 -18.16 14.83
C CYS A 237 11.29 -19.41 13.94
N PRO A 238 12.31 -20.25 14.21
CA PRO A 238 12.70 -21.35 13.32
C PRO A 238 11.68 -22.49 13.25
N LYS A 239 10.75 -22.56 14.21
CA LYS A 239 9.60 -23.48 14.17
C LYS A 239 8.33 -22.84 13.62
N GLY A 240 8.41 -21.58 13.18
CA GLY A 240 7.29 -20.79 12.74
C GLY A 240 6.52 -20.15 13.90
N LYS A 241 5.42 -19.49 13.53
CA LYS A 241 4.54 -18.77 14.46
C LYS A 241 3.87 -19.76 15.44
N GLY A 242 3.79 -19.41 16.72
CA GLY A 242 3.18 -20.20 17.80
C GLY A 242 4.17 -21.07 18.59
N PHE A 243 5.47 -21.05 18.27
CA PHE A 243 6.48 -21.86 18.96
C PHE A 243 7.55 -21.01 19.63
N VAL A 244 7.91 -21.38 20.86
CA VAL A 244 8.93 -20.71 21.69
C VAL A 244 9.90 -21.74 22.27
N PRO A 245 11.11 -21.35 22.70
CA PRO A 245 12.05 -22.28 23.33
C PRO A 245 11.45 -22.96 24.57
N ALA A 246 11.69 -24.26 24.71
CA ALA A 246 11.40 -24.97 25.95
C ALA A 246 12.51 -24.61 26.96
N GLY A 247 12.23 -23.75 27.94
CA GLY A 247 13.21 -23.37 28.96
C GLY A 247 13.82 -24.57 29.71
N GLU A 248 14.92 -24.35 30.44
CA GLU A 248 15.83 -25.37 31.03
C GLU A 248 15.22 -26.44 31.98
N SER A 249 13.90 -26.53 32.11
CA SER A 249 13.20 -27.49 32.99
C SER A 249 12.60 -28.71 32.29
N SER A 250 12.79 -28.90 30.97
CA SER A 250 12.36 -30.13 30.31
C SER A 250 13.42 -31.24 30.47
N GLU A 251 13.07 -32.23 31.27
CA GLU A 251 13.79 -33.49 31.47
C GLU A 251 14.29 -34.10 30.15
N ALA A 252 15.49 -34.67 30.23
CA ALA A 252 16.23 -35.36 29.18
C ALA A 252 15.35 -36.01 28.09
N GLY A 253 15.31 -35.37 26.90
CA GLY A 253 14.81 -35.98 25.66
C GLY A 253 13.66 -35.28 24.93
N GLY A 254 13.22 -34.09 25.38
CA GLY A 254 12.15 -33.31 24.73
C GLY A 254 12.65 -32.31 23.68
N GLU A 255 11.81 -32.03 22.69
CA GLU A 255 12.06 -31.04 21.62
C GLU A 255 12.45 -29.66 22.19
N ASN A 256 13.49 -29.03 21.64
CA ASN A 256 14.00 -27.72 22.10
C ASN A 256 12.99 -26.55 21.99
N TYR A 257 11.81 -26.81 21.43
CA TYR A 257 10.75 -25.84 21.20
C TYR A 257 9.43 -26.45 21.66
N LYS A 258 8.61 -25.63 22.31
CA LYS A 258 7.25 -25.96 22.72
C LYS A 258 6.26 -25.01 22.07
N ASP A 259 5.02 -25.49 21.93
CA ASP A 259 3.88 -24.64 21.64
C ASP A 259 3.80 -23.54 22.71
N ALA A 260 3.65 -22.30 22.27
CA ALA A 260 3.56 -21.15 23.15
C ALA A 260 2.16 -21.12 23.75
N ASP A 261 2.04 -21.24 25.07
CA ASP A 261 0.74 -21.08 25.72
C ASP A 261 0.41 -19.58 25.81
N GLU A 262 -0.31 -19.07 24.81
CA GLU A 262 -0.67 -17.65 24.76
C GLU A 262 -1.58 -17.24 25.92
N CYS A 263 -2.32 -18.17 26.51
CA CYS A 263 -3.14 -17.89 27.68
C CYS A 263 -2.29 -17.70 28.95
N LEU A 264 -1.16 -18.39 29.07
CA LEU A 264 -0.19 -18.15 30.15
C LEU A 264 0.68 -16.92 29.90
N LEU A 265 0.95 -16.58 28.63
CA LEU A 265 1.78 -15.43 28.26
C LEU A 265 1.00 -14.11 28.28
N PHE A 266 -0.26 -14.11 27.86
CA PHE A 266 -1.08 -12.90 27.65
C PHE A 266 -2.39 -12.91 28.45
N GLY A 267 -2.64 -13.93 29.26
CA GLY A 267 -3.80 -13.97 30.15
C GLY A 267 -3.69 -12.88 31.22
N GLN A 268 -4.60 -11.91 31.18
CA GLN A 268 -4.75 -10.92 32.25
C GLN A 268 -5.33 -11.60 33.51
N GLU A 269 -4.77 -11.31 34.68
CA GLU A 269 -5.57 -11.25 35.92
C GLU A 269 -6.43 -9.98 35.93
#